data_AF-A0A1D6LEP7-F1
#
_entry.id   AF-A0A1D6LEP7-F1
#
_cell.length_a   1.000
_cell.length_b   1.000
_cell.length_c   1.000
_cell.angle_alpha   90.00
_cell.angle_beta   90.00
_cell.angle_gamma   90.00
#
_symmetry.space_group_name_H-M   'P 1'
#
loop_
_entity.id
_entity.type
_entity.pdbx_description
1 polymer ?
#
loop_
_entity_poly.entity_id
_entity_poly.type
_entity_poly.pdbx_seq_one_letter_code
_entity_poly.pdbx_strand_id
1 'polypeptide(L)'
;MNVCTNCADGTSFISSKEMSDVSHTSEVIFKLVDKAIEDIGPDDVVQVVTDNASNHMGAKKLLHVKRPHIFWTSCATHTINLMLQGIGNMPRFKKVIDQAKAFTIFVYGHTRTLECMRYFTEGKEIVRLGVTRFASNYLTLDSIQEKKDQLRKMVVHSRWDSLKDVKSKKGKNATTTILNPTFWKDVKLTLAVFAPLFKVLRLVDGDVKPSMGFVYGEILKAKRHVKEALGNVETRFKDVVAVIDKKMAGRLDSPLHLTAYLLNPHYSYADPSIFDVPKITKASWWRLYGTETPALPLTASSSGCERNWSGFDGVHTKKRNRLTTYRLNKLVYIQFNNRLINKRAKIKSKKITDVLLSSGTTEAQGFLQENGDDCALVSFRDDEDEEEVMEGTGIPWSVLGDEVGAEEQLELRRSARVRELNEEEFESEEEEFDEDEDEMDETGV
;
A
#
# COMPACT_ATOMS: atom_id res chain seq x y z
N MET A 1 8.87 -5.92 -12.22
CA MET A 1 7.42 -6.19 -12.24
C MET A 1 7.18 -7.69 -12.05
N ASN A 2 6.24 -8.09 -11.18
CA ASN A 2 5.89 -9.50 -10.92
C ASN A 2 4.56 -9.86 -11.58
N VAL A 3 4.46 -11.05 -12.17
CA VAL A 3 3.24 -11.59 -12.76
C VAL A 3 2.86 -12.90 -12.06
N CYS A 4 1.61 -13.00 -11.62
CA CYS A 4 1.04 -14.18 -10.98
C CYS A 4 -0.29 -14.54 -11.63
N THR A 5 -0.65 -15.82 -11.66
CA THR A 5 -2.01 -16.28 -11.96
C THR A 5 -2.77 -16.51 -10.65
N ASN A 6 -4.10 -16.39 -10.70
CA ASN A 6 -4.97 -16.75 -9.60
C ASN A 6 -6.13 -17.59 -10.15
N CYS A 7 -6.42 -18.71 -9.50
CA CYS A 7 -7.55 -19.58 -9.80
C CYS A 7 -8.19 -20.09 -8.50
N ALA A 8 -9.21 -20.94 -8.62
CA ALA A 8 -9.89 -21.56 -7.47
C ALA A 8 -8.93 -22.26 -6.48
N ASP A 9 -7.78 -22.74 -6.98
CA ASP A 9 -6.77 -23.41 -6.17
C ASP A 9 -5.72 -22.48 -5.54
N GLY A 10 -5.85 -21.17 -5.73
CA GLY A 10 -4.99 -20.12 -5.18
C GLY A 10 -4.09 -19.43 -6.20
N THR A 11 -3.19 -18.57 -5.69
CA THR A 11 -2.26 -17.78 -6.49
C THR A 11 -0.99 -18.55 -6.80
N SER A 12 -0.56 -18.57 -8.07
CA SER A 12 0.71 -19.15 -8.54
C SER A 12 1.59 -18.07 -9.17
N PHE A 13 2.90 -18.15 -8.95
CA PHE A 13 3.84 -17.20 -9.53
C PHE A 13 4.22 -17.64 -10.95
N ILE A 14 4.19 -16.71 -11.91
CA ILE A 14 4.59 -16.96 -13.30
C ILE A 14 6.02 -16.51 -13.50
N SER A 15 6.28 -15.21 -13.32
CA SER A 15 7.55 -14.60 -13.65
C SER A 15 7.76 -13.28 -12.92
N SER A 16 9.02 -12.87 -12.81
CA SER A 16 9.39 -11.50 -12.47
C SER A 16 10.32 -10.97 -13.55
N LYS A 17 10.14 -9.70 -13.90
CA LYS A 17 10.96 -9.00 -14.87
C LYS A 17 11.63 -7.83 -14.17
N GLU A 18 12.96 -7.78 -14.22
CA GLU A 18 13.71 -6.60 -13.83
C GLU A 18 13.40 -5.50 -14.86
N MET A 19 13.01 -4.34 -14.39
CA MET A 19 12.56 -3.22 -15.23
C MET A 19 13.12 -1.88 -14.70
N SER A 20 14.19 -1.92 -13.90
CA SER A 20 14.75 -0.71 -13.27
C SER A 20 15.38 0.26 -14.25
N ASP A 21 15.66 -0.17 -15.47
CA ASP A 21 16.22 0.58 -16.60
C ASP A 21 15.17 0.96 -17.66
N VAL A 22 13.90 0.60 -17.46
CA VAL A 22 12.82 0.81 -18.44
C VAL A 22 11.74 1.72 -17.86
N SER A 23 11.37 2.77 -18.59
CA SER A 23 10.22 3.59 -18.22
C SER A 23 8.95 2.72 -18.23
N HIS A 24 8.23 2.70 -17.11
CA HIS A 24 7.02 1.90 -16.95
C HIS A 24 5.81 2.54 -17.64
N THR A 25 5.91 2.83 -18.94
CA THR A 25 4.83 3.45 -19.71
C THR A 25 3.63 2.51 -19.85
N SER A 26 2.49 3.08 -20.25
CA SER A 26 1.25 2.31 -20.49
C SER A 26 1.46 1.18 -21.50
N GLU A 27 2.27 1.43 -22.53
CA GLU A 27 2.58 0.50 -23.62
C GLU A 27 3.45 -0.65 -23.13
N VAL A 28 4.47 -0.36 -22.31
CA VAL A 28 5.35 -1.37 -21.73
C VAL A 28 4.57 -2.32 -20.83
N ILE A 29 3.68 -1.76 -19.99
CA ILE A 29 2.79 -2.53 -19.12
C ILE A 29 1.84 -3.38 -19.96
N PHE A 30 1.20 -2.79 -20.97
CA PHE A 30 0.30 -3.50 -21.88
C PHE A 30 0.98 -4.68 -22.55
N LYS A 31 2.16 -4.48 -23.17
CA LYS A 31 2.93 -5.55 -23.83
C LYS A 31 3.28 -6.69 -22.86
N LEU A 32 3.61 -6.36 -21.61
CA LEU A 32 3.94 -7.36 -20.60
C LEU A 32 2.73 -8.20 -20.18
N VAL A 33 1.58 -7.55 -19.97
CA VAL A 33 0.32 -8.23 -19.63
C VAL A 33 -0.20 -9.05 -20.80
N ASP A 34 -0.18 -8.49 -22.01
CA ASP A 34 -0.66 -9.14 -23.22
C ASP A 34 0.16 -10.39 -23.57
N LYS A 35 1.50 -10.32 -23.44
CA LYS A 35 2.34 -11.50 -23.56
C LYS A 35 2.01 -12.57 -22.51
N ALA A 36 1.77 -12.18 -21.26
CA ALA A 36 1.39 -13.13 -20.22
C ALA A 36 0.05 -13.82 -20.53
N ILE A 37 -0.89 -13.10 -21.15
CA ILE A 37 -2.17 -13.68 -21.61
C ILE A 37 -1.93 -14.68 -22.75
N GLU A 38 -1.05 -14.36 -23.71
CA GLU A 38 -0.66 -15.27 -24.79
C GLU A 38 0.03 -16.54 -24.26
N ASP A 39 0.94 -16.39 -23.30
CA ASP A 39 1.67 -17.50 -22.68
C ASP A 39 0.73 -18.44 -21.88
N ILE A 40 -0.35 -17.90 -21.28
CA ILE A 40 -1.35 -18.69 -20.53
C ILE A 40 -2.37 -19.34 -21.47
N GLY A 41 -2.79 -18.62 -22.51
CA GLY A 41 -3.97 -18.94 -23.30
C GLY A 41 -5.05 -17.86 -23.12
N PRO A 42 -5.44 -17.12 -24.18
CA PRO A 42 -6.46 -16.06 -24.07
C PRO A 42 -7.81 -16.53 -23.54
N ASP A 43 -8.21 -17.77 -23.87
CA ASP A 43 -9.48 -18.35 -23.45
C ASP A 43 -9.49 -18.74 -21.96
N ASP A 44 -8.31 -18.89 -21.35
CA ASP A 44 -8.13 -19.22 -19.93
C ASP A 44 -8.03 -17.99 -19.02
N VAL A 45 -8.03 -16.77 -19.59
CA VAL A 45 -7.90 -15.52 -18.84
C VAL A 45 -9.18 -14.71 -18.86
N VAL A 46 -9.81 -14.58 -17.69
CA VAL A 46 -11.05 -13.80 -17.52
C VAL A 46 -10.82 -12.38 -16.99
N GLN A 47 -9.70 -12.14 -16.28
CA GLN A 47 -9.46 -10.89 -15.57
C GLN A 47 -7.98 -10.59 -15.36
N VAL A 48 -7.61 -9.32 -15.52
CA VAL A 48 -6.33 -8.72 -15.11
C VAL A 48 -6.57 -7.78 -13.93
N VAL A 49 -5.72 -7.89 -12.90
CA VAL A 49 -5.77 -7.03 -11.69
C VAL A 49 -4.43 -6.34 -11.48
N THR A 50 -4.43 -5.01 -11.48
CA THR A 50 -3.23 -4.19 -11.24
C THR A 50 -3.50 -3.10 -10.20
N ASP A 51 -2.45 -2.40 -9.76
CA ASP A 51 -2.64 -1.18 -8.97
C ASP A 51 -3.25 -0.04 -9.82
N ASN A 52 -3.42 1.13 -9.18
CA ASN A 52 -4.15 2.26 -9.75
C ASN A 52 -3.25 3.34 -10.36
N ALA A 53 -1.97 3.07 -10.60
CA ALA A 53 -1.10 4.05 -11.24
C ALA A 53 -1.62 4.43 -12.64
N SER A 54 -1.37 5.67 -13.06
CA SER A 54 -1.84 6.23 -14.33
C SER A 54 -1.48 5.33 -15.52
N ASN A 55 -0.26 4.80 -15.54
CA ASN A 55 0.22 3.96 -16.63
C ASN A 55 -0.52 2.61 -16.72
N HIS A 56 -0.98 2.06 -15.58
CA HIS A 56 -1.86 0.88 -15.61
C HIS A 56 -3.25 1.21 -16.15
N MET A 57 -3.75 2.43 -15.92
CA MET A 57 -5.02 2.88 -16.48
C MET A 57 -4.95 3.11 -17.99
N GLY A 58 -3.80 3.58 -18.51
CA GLY A 58 -3.54 3.63 -19.95
C GLY A 58 -3.45 2.23 -20.56
N ALA A 59 -2.68 1.33 -19.95
CA ALA A 59 -2.57 -0.07 -20.38
C ALA A 59 -3.93 -0.79 -20.42
N LYS A 60 -4.82 -0.48 -19.46
CA LYS A 60 -6.20 -0.97 -19.45
C LYS A 60 -6.99 -0.57 -20.70
N LYS A 61 -6.85 0.68 -21.16
CA LYS A 61 -7.55 1.15 -22.38
C LYS A 61 -7.05 0.37 -23.60
N LEU A 62 -5.74 0.17 -23.72
CA LEU A 62 -5.13 -0.61 -24.79
C LEU A 62 -5.61 -2.07 -24.78
N LEU A 63 -5.65 -2.71 -23.60
CA LEU A 63 -6.14 -4.09 -23.48
C LEU A 63 -7.61 -4.20 -23.86
N HIS A 64 -8.45 -3.22 -23.49
CA HIS A 64 -9.87 -3.25 -23.83
C HIS A 64 -10.11 -3.24 -25.35
N VAL A 65 -9.27 -2.52 -26.12
CA VAL A 65 -9.34 -2.51 -27.59
C VAL A 65 -8.91 -3.85 -28.17
N LYS A 66 -7.78 -4.43 -27.71
CA LYS A 66 -7.26 -5.70 -28.26
C LYS A 66 -8.08 -6.92 -27.81
N ARG A 67 -8.57 -6.92 -26.57
CA ARG A 67 -9.20 -8.06 -25.89
C ARG A 67 -10.44 -7.62 -25.11
N PRO A 68 -11.56 -7.31 -25.79
CA PRO A 68 -12.75 -6.73 -25.17
C PRO A 68 -13.43 -7.66 -24.15
N HIS A 69 -13.18 -8.96 -24.22
CA HIS A 69 -13.76 -9.98 -23.32
C HIS A 69 -13.01 -10.14 -21.99
N ILE A 70 -11.81 -9.56 -21.84
CA ILE A 70 -11.01 -9.67 -20.61
C ILE A 70 -11.24 -8.45 -19.73
N PHE A 71 -11.66 -8.67 -18.48
CA PHE A 71 -11.83 -7.57 -17.53
C PHE A 71 -10.50 -7.04 -17.04
N TRP A 72 -10.34 -5.72 -16.96
CA TRP A 72 -9.24 -5.10 -16.22
C TRP A 72 -9.78 -4.33 -15.02
N THR A 73 -9.38 -4.73 -13.82
CA THR A 73 -9.81 -4.12 -12.57
C THR A 73 -8.67 -3.56 -11.75
N SER A 74 -8.96 -2.46 -11.06
CA SER A 74 -8.15 -1.89 -10.00
C SER A 74 -8.05 -2.81 -8.79
N CYS A 75 -6.87 -2.88 -8.19
CA CYS A 75 -6.62 -3.61 -6.96
C CYS A 75 -7.39 -3.01 -5.78
N ALA A 76 -8.18 -3.84 -5.10
CA ALA A 76 -8.95 -3.47 -3.92
C ALA A 76 -8.05 -3.07 -2.76
N THR A 77 -6.97 -3.82 -2.49
CA THR A 77 -6.00 -3.49 -1.43
C THR A 77 -5.42 -2.10 -1.63
N HIS A 78 -4.96 -1.80 -2.84
CA HIS A 78 -4.40 -0.49 -3.17
C HIS A 78 -5.47 0.61 -3.04
N THR A 79 -6.67 0.38 -3.57
CA THR A 79 -7.77 1.35 -3.50
C THR A 79 -8.20 1.66 -2.06
N ILE A 80 -8.30 0.65 -1.19
CA ILE A 80 -8.62 0.84 0.24
C ILE A 80 -7.47 1.55 0.96
N ASN A 81 -6.22 1.25 0.61
CA ASN A 81 -5.06 1.98 1.14
C ASN A 81 -5.10 3.47 0.74
N LEU A 82 -5.54 3.80 -0.48
CA LEU A 82 -5.78 5.18 -0.92
C LEU A 82 -6.96 5.85 -0.18
N MET A 83 -7.99 5.10 0.25
CA MET A 83 -9.04 5.62 1.13
C MET A 83 -8.46 5.99 2.49
N LEU A 84 -7.71 5.07 3.11
CA LEU A 84 -7.01 5.31 4.38
C LEU A 84 -6.05 6.50 4.29
N GLN A 85 -5.34 6.65 3.16
CA GLN A 85 -4.50 7.82 2.88
C GLN A 85 -5.31 9.11 2.83
N GLY A 86 -6.39 9.14 2.05
CA GLY A 86 -7.21 10.34 1.89
C GLY A 86 -7.78 10.80 3.24
N ILE A 87 -8.21 9.86 4.08
CA ILE A 87 -8.70 10.14 5.43
C ILE A 87 -7.54 10.60 6.32
N GLY A 88 -6.41 9.89 6.32
CA GLY A 88 -5.24 10.22 7.13
C GLY A 88 -4.62 11.58 6.83
N ASN A 89 -4.78 12.09 5.61
CA ASN A 89 -4.32 13.41 5.22
C ASN A 89 -5.23 14.56 5.68
N MET A 90 -6.45 14.28 6.16
CA MET A 90 -7.32 15.33 6.70
C MET A 90 -6.69 15.92 7.98
N PRO A 91 -6.73 17.25 8.20
CA PRO A 91 -6.00 17.92 9.29
C PRO A 91 -6.22 17.29 10.68
N ARG A 92 -7.46 16.89 10.97
CA ARG A 92 -7.85 16.28 12.25
C ARG A 92 -7.17 14.94 12.53
N PHE A 93 -6.94 14.12 11.49
CA PHE A 93 -6.30 12.80 11.62
C PHE A 93 -4.80 12.91 11.41
N LYS A 94 -4.38 13.74 10.46
CA LYS A 94 -2.98 14.01 10.14
C LYS A 94 -2.20 14.45 11.37
N LYS A 95 -2.75 15.39 12.16
CA LYS A 95 -2.12 15.85 13.40
C LYS A 95 -1.80 14.71 14.37
N VAL A 96 -2.74 13.78 14.56
CA VAL A 96 -2.59 12.63 15.47
C VAL A 96 -1.54 11.65 14.96
N ILE A 97 -1.58 11.37 13.65
CA ILE A 97 -0.61 10.50 12.97
C ILE A 97 0.79 11.10 13.06
N ASP A 98 0.95 12.40 12.83
CA ASP A 98 2.23 13.09 12.88
C ASP A 98 2.79 13.13 14.31
N GLN A 99 1.94 13.31 15.33
CA GLN A 99 2.35 13.22 16.74
C GLN A 99 2.83 11.81 17.12
N ALA A 100 2.11 10.77 16.70
CA ALA A 100 2.51 9.38 16.92
C ALA A 100 3.81 9.03 16.15
N LYS A 101 3.97 9.56 14.93
CA LYS A 101 5.18 9.41 14.13
C LYS A 101 6.38 10.09 14.81
N ALA A 102 6.22 11.32 15.28
CA ALA A 102 7.28 12.04 15.97
C ALA A 102 7.72 11.32 17.25
N PHE A 103 6.76 10.79 18.03
CA PHE A 103 7.06 9.99 19.21
C PHE A 103 7.85 8.72 18.88
N THR A 104 7.38 7.95 17.89
CA THR A 104 8.06 6.70 17.50
C THR A 104 9.45 6.97 16.94
N ILE A 105 9.63 7.96 16.07
CA ILE A 105 10.96 8.36 15.57
C ILE A 105 11.89 8.73 16.73
N PHE A 106 11.41 9.47 17.73
CA PHE A 106 12.24 9.84 18.87
C PHE A 106 12.66 8.63 19.73
N VAL A 107 11.73 7.72 20.03
CA VAL A 107 12.02 6.54 20.84
C VAL A 107 12.97 5.58 20.12
N TYR A 108 12.80 5.38 18.81
CA TYR A 108 13.68 4.50 18.04
C TYR A 108 14.99 5.16 17.59
N GLY A 109 15.07 6.49 17.64
CA GLY A 109 16.24 7.26 17.20
C GLY A 109 17.44 7.19 18.16
N HIS A 110 17.23 6.78 19.41
CA HIS A 110 18.31 6.65 20.40
C HIS A 110 18.25 5.30 21.11
N THR A 111 19.40 4.62 21.23
CA THR A 111 19.48 3.29 21.88
C THR A 111 18.94 3.29 23.31
N ARG A 112 19.21 4.36 24.07
CA ARG A 112 18.80 4.49 25.48
C ARG A 112 17.30 4.73 25.65
N THR A 113 16.68 5.53 24.77
CA THR A 113 15.23 5.75 24.80
C THR A 113 14.48 4.49 24.36
N LEU A 114 15.02 3.75 23.37
CA LEU A 114 14.50 2.46 22.93
C LEU A 114 14.57 1.40 24.04
N GLU A 115 15.73 1.25 24.69
CA GLU A 115 15.90 0.33 25.81
C GLU A 115 14.97 0.66 26.98
N CYS A 116 14.81 1.96 27.27
CA CYS A 116 13.86 2.42 28.28
C CYS A 116 12.43 1.99 27.91
N MET A 117 12.00 2.20 26.66
CA MET A 117 10.67 1.74 26.21
C MET A 117 10.51 0.23 26.36
N ARG A 118 11.47 -0.56 25.90
CA ARG A 118 11.47 -2.02 26.02
C ARG A 118 11.36 -2.49 27.47
N TYR A 119 11.99 -1.80 28.41
CA TYR A 119 11.86 -2.11 29.82
C TYR A 119 10.41 -1.98 30.32
N PHE A 120 9.71 -0.91 29.95
CA PHE A 120 8.31 -0.70 30.38
C PHE A 120 7.30 -1.53 29.59
N THR A 121 7.64 -1.95 28.37
CA THR A 121 6.76 -2.74 27.50
C THR A 121 7.05 -4.24 27.55
N GLU A 122 7.92 -4.70 28.45
CA GLU A 122 8.34 -6.12 28.56
C GLU A 122 8.90 -6.66 27.24
N GLY A 123 9.70 -5.85 26.55
CA GLY A 123 10.29 -6.17 25.25
C GLY A 123 9.32 -6.08 24.07
N LYS A 124 8.05 -5.71 24.29
CA LYS A 124 7.06 -5.57 23.20
C LYS A 124 7.33 -4.29 22.40
N GLU A 125 7.62 -4.46 21.12
CA GLU A 125 7.88 -3.36 20.19
C GLU A 125 6.61 -2.62 19.77
N ILE A 126 6.77 -1.35 19.42
CA ILE A 126 5.75 -0.59 18.69
C ILE A 126 5.86 -0.95 17.21
N VAL A 127 4.75 -1.34 16.58
CA VAL A 127 4.71 -1.52 15.11
C VAL A 127 5.08 -0.19 14.47
N ARG A 128 6.18 -0.16 13.70
CA ARG A 128 6.63 1.09 13.05
C ARG A 128 5.88 1.32 11.74
N LEU A 129 5.85 2.58 11.35
CA LEU A 129 5.30 3.04 10.08
C LEU A 129 6.13 2.44 8.93
N GLY A 130 5.50 1.67 8.05
CA GLY A 130 6.07 1.30 6.76
C GLY A 130 5.90 2.45 5.77
N VAL A 131 6.94 2.75 4.99
CA VAL A 131 6.98 3.86 4.00
C VAL A 131 5.88 3.71 2.94
N THR A 132 5.53 2.48 2.58
CA THR A 132 4.73 2.17 1.39
C THR A 132 3.25 1.89 1.65
N ARG A 133 2.76 1.88 2.91
CA ARG A 133 1.36 1.53 3.21
C ARG A 133 0.75 2.33 4.36
N PHE A 134 -0.32 3.08 4.08
CA PHE A 134 -1.11 3.84 5.06
C PHE A 134 -1.78 2.96 6.12
N ALA A 135 -2.01 1.68 5.80
CA ALA A 135 -2.40 0.66 6.77
C ALA A 135 -1.43 0.57 7.97
N SER A 136 -0.15 0.89 7.78
CA SER A 136 0.85 0.93 8.86
C SER A 136 0.59 2.04 9.87
N ASN A 137 -0.05 3.14 9.47
CA ASN A 137 -0.44 4.22 10.38
C ASN A 137 -1.46 3.71 11.40
N TYR A 138 -2.44 2.93 10.93
CA TYR A 138 -3.42 2.29 11.81
C TYR A 138 -2.73 1.36 12.82
N LEU A 139 -1.88 0.45 12.34
CA LEU A 139 -1.17 -0.50 13.21
C LEU A 139 -0.24 0.18 14.21
N THR A 140 0.40 1.28 13.81
CA THR A 140 1.24 2.08 14.72
C THR A 140 0.40 2.71 15.82
N LEU A 141 -0.71 3.36 15.47
CA LEU A 141 -1.63 3.96 16.43
C LEU A 141 -2.25 2.92 17.37
N ASP A 142 -2.62 1.76 16.83
CA ASP A 142 -3.22 0.65 17.58
C ASP A 142 -2.20 0.09 18.59
N SER A 143 -0.97 -0.17 18.13
CA SER A 143 0.12 -0.60 19.01
C SER A 143 0.50 0.45 20.08
N ILE A 144 0.42 1.74 19.78
CA ILE A 144 0.63 2.81 20.78
C ILE A 144 -0.51 2.81 21.79
N GLN A 145 -1.75 2.63 21.33
CA GLN A 145 -2.95 2.58 22.16
C GLN A 145 -2.97 1.37 23.10
N GLU A 146 -2.53 0.20 22.64
CA GLU A 146 -2.34 -1.01 23.46
C GLU A 146 -1.31 -0.79 24.57
N LYS A 147 -0.25 -0.03 24.29
CA LYS A 147 0.86 0.24 25.22
C LYS A 147 0.67 1.51 26.04
N LYS A 148 -0.54 2.09 26.04
CA LYS A 148 -0.81 3.40 26.63
C LYS A 148 -0.32 3.51 28.08
N ASP A 149 -0.65 2.54 28.92
CA ASP A 149 -0.35 2.63 30.35
C ASP A 149 1.15 2.45 30.62
N GLN A 150 1.80 1.56 29.87
CA GLN A 150 3.24 1.36 29.91
C GLN A 150 3.99 2.63 29.47
N LEU A 151 3.59 3.23 28.35
CA LEU A 151 4.22 4.45 27.83
C LEU A 151 4.00 5.65 28.77
N ARG A 152 2.82 5.77 29.38
CA ARG A 152 2.57 6.82 30.39
C ARG A 152 3.41 6.63 31.65
N LYS A 153 3.56 5.38 32.13
CA LYS A 153 4.47 5.06 33.25
C LYS A 153 5.92 5.35 32.90
N MET A 154 6.35 5.02 31.68
CA MET A 154 7.70 5.29 31.19
C MET A 154 8.05 6.77 31.30
N VAL A 155 7.23 7.65 30.71
CA VAL A 155 7.60 9.07 30.57
C VAL A 155 7.60 9.87 31.88
N VAL A 156 7.03 9.33 32.95
CA VAL A 156 7.05 9.94 34.29
C VAL A 156 8.09 9.29 35.22
N HIS A 157 8.75 8.22 34.79
CA HIS A 157 9.70 7.49 35.61
C HIS A 157 11.10 8.15 35.58
N SER A 158 11.84 8.06 36.69
CA SER A 158 13.20 8.62 36.80
C SER A 158 14.17 8.09 35.72
N ARG A 159 14.00 6.82 35.31
CA ARG A 159 14.74 6.23 34.18
C ARG A 159 14.56 6.98 32.86
N TRP A 160 13.39 7.55 32.59
CA TRP A 160 13.16 8.38 31.40
C TRP A 160 13.70 9.79 31.62
N ASP A 161 13.43 10.38 32.78
CA ASP A 161 13.85 11.75 33.08
C ASP A 161 15.38 11.93 33.16
N SER A 162 16.11 10.88 33.55
CA SER A 162 17.58 10.89 33.60
C SER A 162 18.26 10.82 32.21
N LEU A 163 17.52 10.59 31.13
CA LEU A 163 18.09 10.52 29.78
C LEU A 163 18.38 11.92 29.22
N LYS A 164 19.61 12.14 28.75
CA LYS A 164 20.01 13.40 28.11
C LYS A 164 19.14 13.73 26.89
N ASP A 165 18.84 12.73 26.07
CA ASP A 165 18.05 12.88 24.83
C ASP A 165 16.63 13.42 25.09
N VAL A 166 16.04 13.07 26.24
CA VAL A 166 14.69 13.50 26.63
C VAL A 166 14.64 14.99 26.96
N LYS A 167 15.76 15.59 27.37
CA LYS A 167 15.85 17.04 27.67
C LYS A 167 15.88 17.90 26.41
N SER A 168 16.13 17.30 25.23
CA SER A 168 16.04 18.00 23.93
C SER A 168 14.62 18.49 23.64
N LYS A 169 14.47 19.44 22.72
CA LYS A 169 13.15 19.91 22.25
C LYS A 169 12.27 18.75 21.76
N LYS A 170 12.85 17.78 21.03
CA LYS A 170 12.15 16.59 20.53
C LYS A 170 11.70 15.68 21.67
N GLY A 171 12.54 15.47 22.69
CA GLY A 171 12.24 14.65 23.86
C GLY A 171 11.18 15.24 24.79
N LYS A 172 11.23 16.57 25.01
CA LYS A 172 10.19 17.31 25.73
C LYS A 172 8.84 17.18 25.01
N ASN A 173 8.81 17.39 23.69
CA ASN A 173 7.61 17.20 22.88
C ASN A 173 7.06 15.77 22.97
N ALA A 174 7.91 14.75 22.85
CA ALA A 174 7.53 13.34 22.98
C ALA A 174 6.89 13.05 24.35
N THR A 175 7.47 13.56 25.42
CA THR A 175 6.95 13.45 26.80
C THR A 175 5.59 14.13 26.93
N THR A 176 5.46 15.37 26.43
CA THR A 176 4.20 16.12 26.45
C THR A 176 3.11 15.41 25.65
N THR A 177 3.42 14.84 24.48
CA THR A 177 2.45 14.09 23.66
C THR A 177 1.87 12.90 24.42
N ILE A 178 2.71 12.08 25.06
CA ILE A 178 2.28 10.89 25.80
C ILE A 178 1.50 11.25 27.07
N LEU A 179 1.78 12.38 27.70
CA LEU A 179 1.02 12.85 28.86
C LEU A 179 -0.32 13.51 28.49
N ASN A 180 -0.47 13.98 27.25
CA ASN A 180 -1.65 14.73 26.81
C ASN A 180 -2.91 13.83 26.73
N PRO A 181 -3.95 14.07 27.55
CA PRO A 181 -5.20 13.29 27.49
C PRO A 181 -5.94 13.42 26.15
N THR A 182 -5.87 14.59 25.52
CA THR A 182 -6.50 14.87 24.22
C THR A 182 -5.86 14.03 23.12
N PHE A 183 -4.53 13.87 23.13
CA PHE A 183 -3.84 12.98 22.18
C PHE A 183 -4.43 11.56 22.23
N TRP A 184 -4.58 10.97 23.42
CA TRP A 184 -5.15 9.63 23.56
C TRP A 184 -6.63 9.55 23.14
N LYS A 185 -7.41 10.60 23.38
CA LYS A 185 -8.80 10.68 22.92
C LYS A 185 -8.85 10.69 21.38
N ASP A 186 -7.97 11.47 20.77
CA ASP A 186 -7.91 11.62 19.31
C ASP A 186 -7.34 10.36 18.64
N VAL A 187 -6.39 9.65 19.27
CA VAL A 187 -5.91 8.32 18.84
C VAL A 187 -7.07 7.33 18.81
N LYS A 188 -7.87 7.24 19.89
CA LYS A 188 -9.05 6.36 19.93
C LYS A 188 -10.06 6.67 18.83
N LEU A 189 -10.35 7.95 18.60
CA LEU A 189 -11.25 8.38 17.53
C LEU A 189 -10.70 8.01 16.15
N THR A 190 -9.40 8.24 15.92
CA THR A 190 -8.73 7.90 14.66
C THR A 190 -8.80 6.40 14.39
N LEU A 191 -8.53 5.57 15.41
CA LEU A 191 -8.66 4.12 15.33
C LEU A 191 -10.10 3.69 15.03
N ALA A 192 -11.10 4.30 15.66
CA ALA A 192 -12.50 3.99 15.40
C ALA A 192 -12.92 4.29 13.95
N VAL A 193 -12.37 5.34 13.34
CA VAL A 193 -12.63 5.69 11.93
C VAL A 193 -11.87 4.80 10.95
N PHE A 194 -10.64 4.40 11.28
CA PHE A 194 -9.79 3.61 10.38
C PHE A 194 -10.10 2.11 10.45
N ALA A 195 -10.49 1.59 11.61
CA ALA A 195 -10.70 0.16 11.85
C ALA A 195 -11.67 -0.50 10.86
N PRO A 196 -12.81 0.12 10.47
CA PRO A 196 -13.72 -0.51 9.51
C PRO A 196 -13.06 -0.73 8.14
N LEU A 197 -12.36 0.27 7.60
CA LEU A 197 -11.63 0.13 6.33
C LEU A 197 -10.43 -0.80 6.46
N PHE A 198 -9.74 -0.81 7.60
CA PHE A 198 -8.67 -1.76 7.87
C PHE A 198 -9.17 -3.21 7.89
N LYS A 199 -10.38 -3.47 8.40
CA LYS A 199 -11.01 -4.79 8.33
C LYS A 199 -11.29 -5.21 6.88
N VAL A 200 -11.81 -4.30 6.04
CA VAL A 200 -11.99 -4.58 4.60
C VAL A 200 -10.64 -4.86 3.93
N LEU A 201 -9.60 -4.08 4.27
CA LEU A 201 -8.24 -4.30 3.77
C LEU A 201 -7.73 -5.70 4.10
N ARG A 202 -7.90 -6.17 5.35
CA ARG A 202 -7.50 -7.52 5.76
C ARG A 202 -8.30 -8.60 5.03
N LEU A 203 -9.58 -8.34 4.74
CA LEU A 203 -10.44 -9.27 3.99
C LEU A 203 -9.97 -9.43 2.53
N VAL A 204 -9.65 -8.33 1.83
CA VAL A 204 -9.19 -8.38 0.43
C VAL A 204 -7.74 -8.84 0.28
N ASP A 205 -6.94 -8.70 1.34
CA ASP A 205 -5.56 -9.19 1.40
C ASP A 205 -5.48 -10.63 1.92
N GLY A 206 -6.61 -11.31 2.18
CA GLY A 206 -6.65 -12.70 2.61
C GLY A 206 -6.55 -13.69 1.45
N ASP A 207 -5.76 -14.76 1.60
CA ASP A 207 -5.60 -15.83 0.60
C ASP A 207 -6.66 -16.95 0.65
N VAL A 208 -7.59 -16.87 1.61
CA VAL A 208 -8.41 -18.03 2.02
C VAL A 208 -9.77 -18.06 1.33
N LYS A 209 -10.39 -16.90 1.04
CA LYS A 209 -11.71 -16.82 0.42
C LYS A 209 -11.72 -15.77 -0.72
N PRO A 210 -12.40 -16.03 -1.85
CA PRO A 210 -12.56 -15.04 -2.91
C PRO A 210 -13.21 -13.78 -2.36
N SER A 211 -12.52 -12.64 -2.47
CA SER A 211 -12.97 -11.40 -1.85
C SER A 211 -13.94 -10.61 -2.71
N MET A 212 -13.98 -10.85 -4.03
CA MET A 212 -14.73 -10.04 -5.01
C MET A 212 -16.19 -9.80 -4.61
N GLY A 213 -16.92 -10.85 -4.23
CA GLY A 213 -18.32 -10.76 -3.82
C GLY A 213 -18.57 -10.08 -2.47
N PHE A 214 -17.52 -9.82 -1.68
CA PHE A 214 -17.61 -9.19 -0.37
C PHE A 214 -17.12 -7.73 -0.36
N VAL A 215 -16.25 -7.33 -1.30
CA VAL A 215 -15.63 -5.98 -1.33
C VAL A 215 -16.66 -4.87 -1.17
N TYR A 216 -17.65 -4.81 -2.05
CA TYR A 216 -18.63 -3.72 -2.08
C TYR A 216 -19.48 -3.67 -0.80
N GLY A 217 -20.01 -4.82 -0.37
CA GLY A 217 -20.85 -4.94 0.82
C GLY A 217 -20.10 -4.59 2.11
N GLU A 218 -18.84 -5.01 2.24
CA GLU A 218 -18.00 -4.67 3.39
C GLU A 218 -17.59 -3.19 3.40
N ILE A 219 -17.43 -2.54 2.24
CA ILE A 219 -17.24 -1.09 2.17
C ILE A 219 -18.51 -0.36 2.63
N LEU A 220 -19.71 -0.81 2.24
CA LEU A 220 -20.96 -0.21 2.73
C LEU A 220 -21.10 -0.34 4.25
N LYS A 221 -20.76 -1.50 4.82
CA LYS A 221 -20.68 -1.68 6.28
C LYS A 221 -19.64 -0.77 6.91
N ALA A 222 -18.47 -0.63 6.29
CA ALA A 222 -17.42 0.27 6.77
C ALA A 222 -17.88 1.73 6.81
N LYS A 223 -18.60 2.19 5.78
CA LYS A 223 -19.22 3.53 5.76
C LYS A 223 -20.18 3.73 6.92
N ARG A 224 -21.01 2.73 7.26
CA ARG A 224 -21.93 2.79 8.41
C ARG A 224 -21.19 2.92 9.74
N HIS A 225 -20.20 2.06 10.00
CA HIS A 225 -19.40 2.14 11.23
C HIS A 225 -18.61 3.45 11.34
N VAL A 226 -18.13 4.01 10.23
CA VAL A 226 -17.48 5.33 10.22
C VAL A 226 -18.45 6.44 10.63
N LYS A 227 -19.71 6.40 10.16
CA LYS A 227 -20.75 7.36 10.58
C LYS A 227 -21.02 7.26 12.07
N GLU A 228 -21.17 6.04 12.58
CA GLU A 228 -21.40 5.76 14.01
C GLU A 228 -20.23 6.25 14.87
N ALA A 229 -18.98 5.98 14.46
CA ALA A 229 -17.78 6.45 15.16
C ALA A 229 -17.68 7.98 15.26
N LEU A 230 -18.31 8.70 14.33
CA LEU A 230 -18.38 10.16 14.30
C LEU A 230 -19.70 10.70 14.90
N GLY A 231 -20.45 9.85 15.60
CA GLY A 231 -21.66 10.19 16.34
C GLY A 231 -22.89 10.40 15.44
N ASN A 232 -22.89 9.87 14.23
CA ASN A 232 -23.95 10.07 13.22
C ASN A 232 -24.24 11.54 12.89
N VAL A 233 -23.27 12.42 13.15
CA VAL A 233 -23.37 13.85 12.82
C VAL A 233 -22.82 14.08 11.42
N GLU A 234 -23.69 14.49 10.50
CA GLU A 234 -23.36 14.64 9.07
C GLU A 234 -22.14 15.54 8.83
N THR A 235 -22.08 16.69 9.51
CA THR A 235 -20.94 17.61 9.41
C THR A 235 -19.61 16.99 9.82
N ARG A 236 -19.62 15.93 10.62
CA ARG A 236 -18.40 15.24 11.09
C ARG A 236 -17.98 14.10 10.17
N PHE A 237 -18.92 13.40 9.53
CA PHE A 237 -18.60 12.23 8.68
C PHE A 237 -18.61 12.52 7.18
N LYS A 238 -19.28 13.58 6.71
CA LYS A 238 -19.48 13.85 5.28
C LYS A 238 -18.18 13.83 4.48
N ASP A 239 -17.13 14.47 4.99
CA ASP A 239 -15.85 14.59 4.28
C ASP A 239 -15.11 13.25 4.23
N VAL A 240 -15.22 12.43 5.29
CA VAL A 240 -14.64 11.07 5.32
C VAL A 240 -15.36 10.17 4.32
N VAL A 241 -16.68 10.21 4.32
CA VAL A 241 -17.51 9.43 3.39
C VAL A 241 -17.25 9.87 1.95
N ALA A 242 -17.12 11.17 1.69
CA ALA A 242 -16.76 11.71 0.39
C ALA A 242 -15.38 11.22 -0.09
N VAL A 243 -14.39 11.10 0.80
CA VAL A 243 -13.10 10.49 0.46
C VAL A 243 -13.26 9.02 0.06
N ILE A 244 -14.05 8.24 0.81
CA ILE A 244 -14.32 6.83 0.50
C ILE A 244 -14.98 6.73 -0.88
N ASP A 245 -16.03 7.51 -1.11
CA ASP A 245 -16.80 7.50 -2.36
C ASP A 245 -15.94 7.92 -3.56
N LYS A 246 -15.15 9.00 -3.42
CA LYS A 246 -14.24 9.46 -4.47
C LYS A 246 -13.19 8.41 -4.84
N LYS A 247 -12.65 7.68 -3.87
CA LYS A 247 -11.63 6.65 -4.13
C LYS A 247 -12.24 5.36 -4.68
N MET A 248 -13.48 5.05 -4.29
CA MET A 248 -14.25 3.89 -4.74
C MET A 248 -14.73 4.03 -6.18
N ALA A 249 -15.14 5.24 -6.59
CA ALA A 249 -15.82 5.52 -7.86
C ALA A 249 -15.09 4.97 -9.10
N GLY A 250 -15.84 4.24 -9.93
CA GLY A 250 -15.36 3.56 -11.14
C GLY A 250 -14.41 2.38 -10.89
N ARG A 251 -14.13 2.06 -9.62
CA ARG A 251 -13.16 1.03 -9.23
C ARG A 251 -13.85 -0.09 -8.48
N LEU A 252 -14.13 0.11 -7.18
CA LEU A 252 -14.73 -0.91 -6.32
C LEU A 252 -16.26 -0.87 -6.33
N ASP A 253 -16.84 0.06 -7.08
CA ASP A 253 -18.25 0.12 -7.47
C ASP A 253 -18.44 -0.09 -8.98
N SER A 254 -17.46 -0.70 -9.65
CA SER A 254 -17.59 -1.07 -11.07
C SER A 254 -18.69 -2.13 -11.26
N PRO A 255 -19.21 -2.29 -12.49
CA PRO A 255 -20.24 -3.30 -12.77
C PRO A 255 -19.86 -4.70 -12.28
N LEU A 256 -18.58 -5.09 -12.39
CA LEU A 256 -18.09 -6.38 -11.89
C LEU A 256 -18.26 -6.51 -10.36
N HIS A 257 -17.85 -5.50 -9.59
CA HIS A 257 -17.96 -5.53 -8.13
C HIS A 257 -19.42 -5.47 -7.65
N LEU A 258 -20.25 -4.66 -8.32
CA LEU A 258 -21.69 -4.57 -8.03
C LEU A 258 -22.40 -5.89 -8.33
N THR A 259 -22.13 -6.49 -9.49
CA THR A 259 -22.65 -7.82 -9.83
C THR A 259 -22.21 -8.86 -8.80
N ALA A 260 -20.92 -8.90 -8.46
CA ALA A 260 -20.40 -9.86 -7.48
C ALA A 260 -21.09 -9.71 -6.11
N TYR A 261 -21.43 -8.48 -5.71
CA TYR A 261 -22.20 -8.21 -4.50
C TYR A 261 -23.65 -8.70 -4.59
N LEU A 262 -24.34 -8.40 -5.70
CA LEU A 262 -25.74 -8.80 -5.91
C LEU A 262 -25.91 -10.32 -6.02
N LEU A 263 -24.93 -11.01 -6.56
CA LEU A 263 -24.94 -12.47 -6.73
C LEU A 263 -24.46 -13.23 -5.47
N ASN A 264 -23.98 -12.53 -4.44
CA ASN A 264 -23.48 -13.18 -3.23
C ASN A 264 -24.66 -13.54 -2.29
N PRO A 265 -24.92 -14.85 -2.05
CA PRO A 265 -26.03 -15.31 -1.19
C PRO A 265 -26.01 -14.70 0.21
N HIS A 266 -24.82 -14.40 0.74
CA HIS A 266 -24.66 -13.77 2.04
C HIS A 266 -25.38 -12.41 2.14
N TYR A 267 -25.41 -11.63 1.05
CA TYR A 267 -26.12 -10.35 1.02
C TYR A 267 -27.52 -10.51 0.44
N SER A 268 -27.67 -11.24 -0.67
CA SER A 268 -28.95 -11.35 -1.37
C SER A 268 -30.04 -12.08 -0.59
N TYR A 269 -29.67 -13.00 0.31
CA TYR A 269 -30.65 -13.66 1.19
C TYR A 269 -30.88 -12.89 2.49
N ALA A 270 -29.91 -12.10 2.93
CA ALA A 270 -30.03 -11.29 4.13
C ALA A 270 -30.93 -10.06 3.91
N ASP A 271 -30.87 -9.47 2.71
CA ASP A 271 -31.64 -8.28 2.36
C ASP A 271 -32.04 -8.31 0.88
N PRO A 272 -33.28 -8.73 0.55
CA PRO A 272 -33.76 -8.72 -0.83
C PRO A 272 -33.87 -7.33 -1.47
N SER A 273 -33.90 -6.25 -0.67
CA SER A 273 -34.00 -4.87 -1.19
C SER A 273 -32.73 -4.41 -1.92
N ILE A 274 -31.62 -5.17 -1.82
CA ILE A 274 -30.41 -4.89 -2.58
C ILE A 274 -30.63 -4.98 -4.10
N PHE A 275 -31.69 -5.65 -4.55
CA PHE A 275 -32.06 -5.74 -5.96
C PHE A 275 -32.81 -4.50 -6.49
N ASP A 276 -33.28 -3.62 -5.60
CA ASP A 276 -33.95 -2.36 -5.97
C ASP A 276 -32.94 -1.24 -6.28
N VAL A 277 -31.65 -1.54 -6.26
CA VAL A 277 -30.58 -0.57 -6.55
C VAL A 277 -30.59 -0.24 -8.05
N PRO A 278 -30.85 1.02 -8.45
CA PRO A 278 -31.16 1.40 -9.85
C PRO A 278 -29.99 1.28 -10.83
N LYS A 279 -28.81 0.80 -10.41
CA LYS A 279 -27.60 0.78 -11.23
C LYS A 279 -27.43 -0.50 -12.08
N ILE A 280 -28.02 -1.65 -11.70
CA ILE A 280 -27.97 -2.89 -12.49
C ILE A 280 -29.25 -3.69 -12.21
N THR A 281 -30.14 -3.85 -13.21
CA THR A 281 -31.30 -4.75 -13.03
C THR A 281 -30.87 -6.21 -13.18
N LYS A 282 -31.49 -7.09 -12.39
CA LYS A 282 -31.31 -8.55 -12.48
C LYS A 282 -31.49 -9.03 -13.93
N ALA A 283 -32.50 -8.51 -14.62
CA ALA A 283 -32.81 -8.84 -16.01
C ALA A 283 -31.72 -8.42 -17.01
N SER A 284 -31.15 -7.21 -16.87
CA SER A 284 -30.08 -6.74 -17.77
C SER A 284 -28.83 -7.61 -17.68
N TRP A 285 -28.49 -8.14 -16.50
CA TRP A 285 -27.31 -9.00 -16.34
C TRP A 285 -27.56 -10.44 -16.82
N TRP A 286 -28.67 -11.07 -16.42
CA TRP A 286 -29.00 -12.42 -16.92
C TRP A 286 -29.10 -12.45 -18.45
N ARG A 287 -29.55 -11.35 -19.06
CA ARG A 287 -29.60 -11.18 -20.51
C ARG A 287 -28.22 -10.98 -21.16
N LEU A 288 -27.25 -10.41 -20.46
CA LEU A 288 -25.89 -10.15 -20.99
C LEU A 288 -24.88 -11.28 -20.68
N TYR A 289 -25.06 -12.02 -19.57
CA TYR A 289 -24.02 -12.90 -19.01
C TYR A 289 -24.55 -14.20 -18.36
N GLY A 290 -25.87 -14.41 -18.35
CA GLY A 290 -26.54 -15.40 -17.50
C GLY A 290 -26.40 -16.87 -17.90
N THR A 291 -25.86 -17.18 -19.08
CA THR A 291 -25.77 -18.56 -19.57
C THR A 291 -24.48 -19.28 -19.21
N GLU A 292 -23.44 -18.59 -18.68
CA GLU A 292 -22.09 -19.21 -18.62
C GLU A 292 -21.25 -18.99 -17.34
N THR A 293 -21.73 -18.33 -16.28
CA THR A 293 -20.86 -18.05 -15.12
C THR A 293 -21.36 -18.64 -13.79
N PRO A 294 -20.89 -19.84 -13.38
CA PRO A 294 -20.90 -20.24 -11.98
C PRO A 294 -20.04 -19.25 -11.19
N ALA A 295 -20.45 -18.88 -9.97
CA ALA A 295 -19.78 -17.92 -9.09
C ALA A 295 -18.25 -17.98 -9.19
N LEU A 296 -17.65 -17.12 -10.03
CA LEU A 296 -16.23 -17.18 -10.33
C LEU A 296 -15.45 -16.71 -9.10
N PRO A 297 -14.53 -17.52 -8.56
CA PRO A 297 -13.66 -17.13 -7.45
C PRO A 297 -12.60 -16.13 -7.95
N LEU A 298 -13.04 -14.93 -8.33
CA LEU A 298 -12.18 -13.86 -8.82
C LEU A 298 -11.41 -13.21 -7.65
N THR A 299 -10.13 -12.93 -7.87
CA THR A 299 -9.35 -12.09 -6.96
C THR A 299 -9.73 -10.62 -7.17
N ALA A 300 -9.89 -9.89 -6.07
CA ALA A 300 -10.03 -8.43 -6.11
C ALA A 300 -8.69 -7.71 -5.87
N SER A 301 -7.60 -8.44 -5.62
CA SER A 301 -6.33 -7.85 -5.18
C SER A 301 -5.13 -8.39 -5.95
N SER A 302 -4.25 -7.49 -6.38
CA SER A 302 -2.91 -7.79 -6.88
C SER A 302 -1.85 -7.94 -5.77
N SER A 303 -2.20 -7.71 -4.49
CA SER A 303 -1.27 -7.77 -3.35
C SER A 303 -0.63 -9.15 -3.16
N GLY A 304 -1.25 -10.21 -3.68
CA GLY A 304 -0.64 -11.55 -3.72
C GLY A 304 0.72 -11.56 -4.44
N CYS A 305 0.92 -10.70 -5.45
CA CYS A 305 2.17 -10.56 -6.19
C CYS A 305 3.28 -9.89 -5.35
N GLU A 306 2.92 -9.18 -4.27
CA GLU A 306 3.84 -8.47 -3.39
C GLU A 306 4.34 -9.34 -2.22
N ARG A 307 3.69 -10.47 -1.91
CA ARG A 307 4.11 -11.31 -0.78
C ARG A 307 5.44 -12.04 -0.99
N ASN A 308 6.00 -11.94 -2.20
CA ASN A 308 7.33 -12.46 -2.54
C ASN A 308 8.47 -11.48 -2.23
N TRP A 309 8.19 -10.20 -1.93
CA TRP A 309 9.25 -9.21 -1.75
C TRP A 309 10.25 -9.58 -0.67
N SER A 310 9.89 -10.29 0.41
CA SER A 310 10.86 -10.76 1.41
C SER A 310 11.83 -11.85 0.89
N GLY A 311 11.39 -12.66 -0.07
CA GLY A 311 12.26 -13.62 -0.77
C GLY A 311 13.17 -12.94 -1.80
N PHE A 312 12.67 -11.89 -2.46
CA PHE A 312 13.49 -11.04 -3.32
C PHE A 312 14.50 -10.21 -2.52
N ASP A 313 14.08 -9.60 -1.42
CA ASP A 313 14.87 -8.67 -0.61
C ASP A 313 16.13 -9.36 -0.05
N GLY A 314 15.98 -10.52 0.59
CA GLY A 314 17.11 -11.30 1.12
C GLY A 314 18.15 -11.71 0.06
N VAL A 315 17.77 -11.71 -1.23
CA VAL A 315 18.60 -12.07 -2.37
C VAL A 315 19.10 -10.84 -3.14
N HIS A 316 18.33 -9.76 -3.22
CA HIS A 316 18.63 -8.59 -4.06
C HIS A 316 19.31 -7.43 -3.33
N THR A 317 19.03 -7.19 -2.03
CA THR A 317 19.48 -5.94 -1.39
C THR A 317 20.89 -6.02 -0.79
N LYS A 318 21.40 -7.22 -0.48
CA LYS A 318 22.77 -7.35 0.03
C LYS A 318 23.76 -7.58 -1.13
N LYS A 319 24.77 -6.72 -1.25
CA LYS A 319 25.87 -6.81 -2.26
C LYS A 319 26.55 -8.18 -2.32
N ARG A 320 26.46 -8.98 -1.24
CA ARG A 320 27.00 -10.35 -1.11
C ARG A 320 26.05 -11.47 -1.59
N ASN A 321 24.77 -11.21 -1.82
CA ASN A 321 23.75 -12.22 -2.16
C ASN A 321 23.16 -12.09 -3.57
N ARG A 322 23.65 -11.14 -4.38
CA ARG A 322 23.05 -10.77 -5.67
C ARG A 322 23.13 -11.92 -6.68
N LEU A 323 22.01 -12.63 -6.86
CA LEU A 323 21.86 -13.66 -7.90
C LEU A 323 21.53 -13.04 -9.26
N THR A 324 21.75 -13.79 -10.34
CA THR A 324 21.27 -13.40 -11.66
C THR A 324 19.74 -13.42 -11.71
N THR A 325 19.13 -12.52 -12.50
CA THR A 325 17.66 -12.42 -12.66
C THR A 325 17.02 -13.77 -13.03
N TYR A 326 17.70 -14.57 -13.84
CA TYR A 326 17.26 -15.91 -14.21
C TYR A 326 17.19 -16.87 -13.00
N ARG A 327 18.26 -16.96 -12.19
CA ARG A 327 18.32 -17.86 -11.03
C ARG A 327 17.35 -17.44 -9.93
N LEU A 328 17.22 -16.13 -9.71
CA LEU A 328 16.24 -15.55 -8.82
C LEU A 328 14.81 -15.94 -9.21
N ASN A 329 14.43 -15.73 -10.48
CA ASN A 329 13.11 -16.08 -10.97
C ASN A 329 12.78 -17.55 -10.72
N LYS A 330 13.73 -18.46 -10.97
CA LYS A 330 13.57 -19.89 -10.70
C LYS A 330 13.42 -20.17 -9.20
N LEU A 331 14.23 -19.55 -8.34
CA LEU A 331 14.13 -19.73 -6.89
C LEU A 331 12.80 -19.23 -6.33
N VAL A 332 12.35 -18.05 -6.74
CA VAL A 332 11.06 -17.49 -6.31
C VAL A 332 9.92 -18.36 -6.80
N TYR A 333 9.95 -18.80 -8.07
CA TYR A 333 8.97 -19.73 -8.62
C TYR A 333 8.89 -21.02 -7.80
N ILE A 334 10.04 -21.67 -7.53
CA ILE A 334 10.10 -22.91 -6.76
C ILE A 334 9.59 -22.67 -5.34
N GLN A 335 10.07 -21.64 -4.65
CA GLN A 335 9.70 -21.37 -3.26
C GLN A 335 8.20 -21.03 -3.12
N PHE A 336 7.68 -20.19 -4.00
CA PHE A 336 6.29 -19.74 -3.95
C PHE A 336 5.32 -20.89 -4.27
N ASN A 337 5.58 -21.60 -5.37
CA ASN A 337 4.70 -22.68 -5.80
C ASN A 337 4.81 -23.89 -4.86
N ASN A 338 5.97 -24.17 -4.26
CA ASN A 338 6.09 -25.17 -3.20
C ASN A 338 5.29 -24.81 -1.94
N ARG A 339 5.25 -23.52 -1.55
CA ARG A 339 4.38 -23.07 -0.44
C ARG A 339 2.91 -23.31 -0.75
N LEU A 340 2.47 -23.06 -1.99
CA LEU A 340 1.11 -23.35 -2.43
C LEU A 340 0.80 -24.85 -2.33
N ILE A 341 1.67 -25.71 -2.86
CA ILE A 341 1.52 -27.18 -2.80
C ILE A 341 1.45 -27.66 -1.34
N ASN A 342 2.33 -27.15 -0.48
CA ASN A 342 2.35 -27.49 0.95
C ASN A 342 1.10 -27.00 1.69
N LYS A 343 0.59 -25.81 1.36
CA LYS A 343 -0.70 -25.32 1.88
C LYS A 343 -1.84 -26.25 1.45
N ARG A 344 -1.89 -26.66 0.17
CA ARG A 344 -2.88 -27.62 -0.34
C ARG A 344 -2.81 -28.96 0.39
N ALA A 345 -1.62 -29.49 0.62
CA ALA A 345 -1.44 -30.73 1.38
C ALA A 345 -1.97 -30.61 2.82
N LYS A 346 -1.69 -29.48 3.49
CA LYS A 346 -2.20 -29.19 4.85
C LYS A 346 -3.72 -29.00 4.90
N ILE A 347 -4.32 -28.34 3.90
CA ILE A 347 -5.78 -28.16 3.83
C ILE A 347 -6.47 -29.51 3.62
N LYS A 348 -5.97 -30.33 2.68
CA LYS A 348 -6.46 -31.69 2.44
C LYS A 348 -6.32 -32.58 3.67
N SER A 349 -5.24 -32.44 4.44
CA SER A 349 -4.99 -33.27 5.62
C SER A 349 -5.77 -32.85 6.88
N LYS A 350 -6.22 -31.58 6.99
CA LYS A 350 -6.76 -31.05 8.25
C LYS A 350 -8.29 -30.90 8.34
N LYS A 351 -9.09 -31.17 7.30
CA LYS A 351 -10.57 -30.94 7.32
C LYS A 351 -10.96 -29.61 8.01
N ILE A 352 -10.24 -28.52 7.75
CA ILE A 352 -10.55 -27.23 8.37
C ILE A 352 -11.63 -26.56 7.51
N THR A 353 -12.88 -26.63 7.99
CA THR A 353 -13.95 -25.69 7.63
C THR A 353 -13.92 -24.53 8.62
N ASP A 354 -13.66 -23.34 8.09
CA ASP A 354 -13.68 -22.03 8.73
C ASP A 354 -12.57 -21.67 9.74
N VAL A 355 -11.81 -20.62 9.39
CA VAL A 355 -11.01 -19.84 10.35
C VAL A 355 -11.16 -18.36 10.00
N LEU A 356 -12.37 -17.83 10.17
CA LEU A 356 -12.50 -16.51 10.78
C LEU A 356 -12.61 -16.79 12.28
N LEU A 357 -11.50 -16.60 13.01
CA LEU A 357 -11.43 -16.08 14.37
C LEU A 357 -10.04 -16.36 14.98
N SER A 358 -9.52 -15.31 15.62
CA SER A 358 -8.46 -15.27 16.63
C SER A 358 -6.98 -15.37 16.21
N SER A 359 -6.28 -14.29 16.57
CA SER A 359 -4.87 -14.20 16.99
C SER A 359 -3.78 -14.66 16.02
N GLY A 360 -3.37 -13.73 15.16
CA GLY A 360 -2.09 -13.78 14.43
C GLY A 360 -1.44 -12.41 14.33
N THR A 361 -1.54 -11.58 15.38
CA THR A 361 -0.88 -10.26 15.44
C THR A 361 0.65 -10.35 15.42
N THR A 362 1.22 -11.52 15.71
CA THR A 362 2.67 -11.77 15.71
C THR A 362 3.28 -12.05 14.33
N GLU A 363 2.50 -12.49 13.33
CA GLU A 363 3.04 -12.70 11.96
C GLU A 363 3.05 -11.42 11.11
N ALA A 364 2.42 -10.33 11.59
CA ALA A 364 2.42 -9.03 10.92
C ALA A 364 3.69 -8.21 11.16
N GLN A 365 4.48 -8.53 12.20
CA GLN A 365 5.66 -7.74 12.58
C GLN A 365 6.88 -7.95 11.67
N GLY A 366 7.04 -9.11 11.04
CA GLY A 366 8.15 -9.36 10.10
C GLY A 366 7.96 -8.75 8.70
N PHE A 367 6.79 -8.18 8.41
CA PHE A 367 6.38 -7.81 7.04
C PHE A 367 6.32 -6.29 6.79
N LEU A 368 6.28 -5.48 7.84
CA LEU A 368 6.11 -4.02 7.75
C LEU A 368 7.40 -3.23 7.97
N GLN A 369 8.51 -3.91 8.23
CA GLN A 369 9.70 -3.28 8.76
C GLN A 369 10.95 -3.99 8.25
N GLU A 370 11.28 -3.78 6.98
CA GLU A 370 12.67 -3.87 6.53
C GLU A 370 12.87 -2.87 5.38
N ASN A 371 13.30 -1.66 5.78
CA ASN A 371 14.03 -0.59 5.10
C ASN A 371 13.84 -0.36 3.58
N GLY A 372 13.36 0.84 3.20
CA GLY A 372 13.66 1.42 1.89
C GLY A 372 12.60 2.38 1.38
N ASP A 373 12.89 3.67 1.39
CA ASP A 373 12.79 4.55 0.21
C ASP A 373 13.03 6.00 0.65
N ASP A 374 14.31 6.32 0.84
CA ASP A 374 14.77 7.68 0.64
C ASP A 374 14.83 7.93 -0.88
N CYS A 375 14.31 9.10 -1.28
CA CYS A 375 14.52 9.79 -2.56
C CYS A 375 13.62 9.41 -3.76
N ALA A 376 12.59 10.22 -4.00
CA ALA A 376 12.09 10.52 -5.35
C ALA A 376 11.69 12.01 -5.42
N LEU A 377 12.18 12.73 -6.44
CA LEU A 377 11.89 14.13 -6.75
C LEU A 377 11.54 14.24 -8.24
N VAL A 378 10.62 15.15 -8.59
CA VAL A 378 9.92 15.23 -9.89
C VAL A 378 10.42 16.44 -10.70
N SER A 379 10.56 16.30 -12.03
CA SER A 379 10.68 17.41 -13.00
C SER A 379 10.26 16.98 -14.42
N PHE A 380 9.79 17.95 -15.23
CA PHE A 380 9.11 17.85 -16.54
C PHE A 380 10.07 17.75 -17.75
N ARG A 381 9.52 17.37 -18.93
CA ARG A 381 10.22 16.94 -20.16
C ARG A 381 10.01 17.94 -21.32
N ASP A 382 10.95 17.95 -22.27
CA ASP A 382 10.92 18.70 -23.56
C ASP A 382 10.60 17.79 -24.77
N ASP A 383 10.20 18.44 -25.89
CA ASP A 383 9.38 17.98 -27.02
C ASP A 383 10.15 17.47 -28.28
N GLU A 384 10.40 16.16 -28.47
CA GLU A 384 10.97 15.67 -29.76
C GLU A 384 10.48 14.33 -30.35
N ASP A 385 9.42 13.67 -29.86
CA ASP A 385 8.99 12.38 -30.45
C ASP A 385 7.49 12.35 -30.87
N GLU A 386 7.10 13.11 -31.91
CA GLU A 386 5.69 13.26 -32.34
C GLU A 386 5.20 12.40 -33.52
N GLU A 387 6.01 11.59 -34.21
CA GLU A 387 5.59 11.00 -35.51
C GLU A 387 5.72 9.47 -35.65
N GLU A 388 5.06 8.69 -34.79
CA GLU A 388 4.79 7.28 -35.09
C GLU A 388 3.27 6.98 -35.20
N VAL A 389 2.89 5.92 -35.91
CA VAL A 389 1.49 5.51 -36.15
C VAL A 389 1.28 4.05 -35.72
N MET A 390 0.14 3.73 -35.10
CA MET A 390 -0.23 2.38 -34.68
C MET A 390 -0.48 1.42 -35.86
N GLU A 391 0.29 0.32 -35.93
CA GLU A 391 0.03 -0.77 -36.89
C GLU A 391 -1.32 -1.44 -36.60
N GLY A 392 -2.21 -1.43 -37.61
CA GLY A 392 -3.52 -2.08 -37.58
C GLY A 392 -4.71 -1.17 -37.30
N THR A 393 -4.50 0.10 -36.92
CA THR A 393 -5.60 1.06 -36.67
C THR A 393 -5.56 2.30 -37.54
N GLY A 394 -4.40 2.67 -38.10
CA GLY A 394 -4.24 3.83 -39.00
C GLY A 394 -4.36 5.19 -38.30
N ILE A 395 -4.30 5.21 -36.97
CA ILE A 395 -4.43 6.44 -36.14
C ILE A 395 -3.03 6.87 -35.65
N PRO A 396 -2.60 8.13 -35.90
CA PRO A 396 -1.34 8.68 -35.38
C PRO A 396 -1.33 8.76 -33.85
N TRP A 397 -0.18 8.52 -33.21
CA TRP A 397 -0.06 8.52 -31.75
C TRP A 397 -0.35 9.89 -31.11
N SER A 398 -0.08 10.99 -31.83
CA SER A 398 -0.35 12.37 -31.39
C SER A 398 -1.83 12.62 -31.10
N VAL A 399 -2.73 12.07 -31.93
CA VAL A 399 -4.20 12.21 -31.77
C VAL A 399 -4.71 11.53 -30.50
N LEU A 400 -4.02 10.49 -30.02
CA LEU A 400 -4.35 9.87 -28.74
C LEU A 400 -3.80 10.67 -27.57
N GLY A 401 -2.62 11.27 -27.68
CA GLY A 401 -1.96 12.06 -26.63
C GLY A 401 -2.74 13.29 -26.19
N ASP A 402 -3.27 14.06 -27.15
CA ASP A 402 -4.04 15.28 -26.90
C ASP A 402 -5.36 15.03 -26.14
N GLU A 403 -5.93 13.84 -26.28
CA GLU A 403 -7.20 13.46 -25.63
C GLU A 403 -7.01 12.94 -24.19
N VAL A 404 -5.78 12.58 -23.77
CA VAL A 404 -5.47 12.01 -22.44
C VAL A 404 -4.80 12.96 -21.46
N GLY A 405 -4.40 14.17 -21.87
CA GLY A 405 -3.80 15.18 -20.99
C GLY A 405 -2.59 14.66 -20.21
N ALA A 406 -1.69 13.96 -20.89
CA ALA A 406 -0.55 13.26 -20.29
C ALA A 406 0.76 14.06 -20.50
N GLU A 407 1.03 15.04 -19.64
CA GLU A 407 2.32 15.77 -19.62
C GLU A 407 3.29 15.34 -18.50
N GLU A 408 3.03 14.27 -17.74
CA GLU A 408 3.94 13.84 -16.67
C GLU A 408 4.40 12.38 -16.82
N GLN A 409 5.72 12.19 -16.97
CA GLN A 409 6.43 10.93 -16.70
C GLN A 409 7.50 11.11 -15.62
N LEU A 410 7.75 10.04 -14.85
CA LEU A 410 8.74 9.92 -13.79
C LEU A 410 10.07 9.36 -14.35
N GLU A 411 11.21 9.93 -13.98
CA GLU A 411 12.55 9.48 -14.39
C GLU A 411 13.15 8.29 -13.57
N LEU A 412 14.21 7.72 -14.15
CA LEU A 412 15.06 6.61 -13.68
C LEU A 412 15.88 6.91 -12.40
N ARG A 413 16.31 5.84 -11.72
CA ARG A 413 17.26 5.88 -10.58
C ARG A 413 18.54 6.63 -10.94
N ARG A 414 19.05 7.48 -10.01
CA ARG A 414 20.41 8.10 -10.05
C ARG A 414 21.55 7.11 -10.32
N SER A 415 21.35 5.80 -10.15
CA SER A 415 22.36 4.77 -10.42
C SER A 415 22.56 4.42 -11.90
N ALA A 416 21.78 5.00 -12.83
CA ALA A 416 21.80 4.65 -14.26
C ALA A 416 22.48 5.69 -15.17
N ARG A 417 22.99 6.83 -14.66
CA ARG A 417 23.76 7.77 -15.48
C ARG A 417 25.17 7.21 -15.69
N VAL A 418 25.58 7.08 -16.96
CA VAL A 418 26.97 6.78 -17.34
C VAL A 418 27.84 7.91 -16.76
N ARG A 419 28.77 7.58 -15.86
CA ARG A 419 29.83 8.51 -15.47
C ARG A 419 30.85 8.53 -16.60
N GLU A 420 30.88 9.60 -17.37
CA GLU A 420 32.12 9.96 -18.05
C GLU A 420 33.11 10.38 -16.97
N LEU A 421 34.26 9.69 -16.94
CA LEU A 421 35.37 9.99 -16.05
C LEU A 421 36.08 11.22 -16.61
N ASN A 422 35.75 12.40 -16.10
CA ASN A 422 36.65 13.54 -16.18
C ASN A 422 37.27 13.74 -14.80
N GLU A 423 38.60 13.65 -14.77
CA GLU A 423 39.44 14.03 -13.65
C GLU A 423 39.31 15.55 -13.45
N GLU A 424 38.70 15.98 -12.34
CA GLU A 424 38.73 17.38 -11.93
C GLU A 424 39.26 17.47 -10.50
N GLU A 425 40.27 18.33 -10.35
CA GLU A 425 41.08 18.62 -9.17
C GLU A 425 40.27 18.94 -7.92
N PHE A 426 40.76 18.47 -6.79
CA PHE A 426 40.23 18.73 -5.46
C PHE A 426 40.82 20.05 -4.95
N GLU A 427 40.12 21.17 -5.10
CA GLU A 427 40.44 22.40 -4.36
C GLU A 427 39.77 22.34 -2.98
N SER A 428 40.60 22.34 -1.93
CA SER A 428 40.17 22.44 -0.54
C SER A 428 39.87 23.90 -0.19
N GLU A 429 38.61 24.22 0.10
CA GLU A 429 38.26 25.52 0.70
C GLU A 429 38.69 25.54 2.17
N GLU A 430 39.47 26.56 2.53
CA GLU A 430 40.01 26.85 3.86
C GLU A 430 38.88 27.34 4.80
N GLU A 431 38.85 26.83 6.03
CA GLU A 431 37.98 27.32 7.10
C GLU A 431 38.57 28.62 7.69
N GLU A 432 37.89 29.76 7.51
CA GLU A 432 38.20 31.00 8.23
C GLU A 432 37.91 30.84 9.73
N PHE A 433 38.92 31.18 10.55
CA PHE A 433 38.89 31.19 12.00
C PHE A 433 38.69 32.65 12.44
N ASP A 434 37.56 32.96 13.07
CA ASP A 434 37.35 34.28 13.69
C ASP A 434 38.19 34.35 14.99
N GLU A 435 39.24 35.18 14.97
CA GLU A 435 40.01 35.58 16.16
C GLU A 435 39.29 36.72 16.88
N ASP A 436 38.75 36.44 18.08
CA ASP A 436 38.35 37.48 19.03
C ASP A 436 39.62 37.96 19.78
N GLU A 437 40.07 39.19 19.50
CA GLU A 437 41.18 39.87 20.18
C GLU A 437 40.79 40.35 21.59
N ASP A 438 41.66 40.03 22.56
CA ASP A 438 41.66 40.52 23.93
C ASP A 438 42.16 41.99 24.02
N GLU A 439 41.34 42.91 24.55
CA GLU A 439 41.84 44.19 25.08
C GLU A 439 42.29 44.02 26.55
N MET A 440 43.60 44.06 26.76
CA MET A 440 44.23 44.20 28.07
C MET A 440 44.28 45.67 28.49
N ASP A 441 43.68 45.99 29.64
CA ASP A 441 43.85 47.26 30.34
C ASP A 441 45.13 47.22 31.20
N GLU A 442 46.13 48.00 30.80
CA GLU A 442 47.28 48.38 31.63
C GLU A 442 46.89 49.56 32.55
N THR A 443 46.97 49.39 33.87
CA THR A 443 47.43 50.48 34.75
C THR A 443 48.27 49.92 35.89
N GLY A 444 49.55 50.32 35.91
CA GLY A 444 50.42 50.23 37.08
C GLY A 444 50.37 51.53 37.88
N VAL A 445 50.33 51.42 39.21
CA VAL A 445 51.29 51.93 40.22
C VAL A 445 51.01 51.18 41.52
#